data_AF-A0A9W4P264-F1
#
_entry.id   AF-A0A9W4P264-F1
#
_cell.length_a   1.000
_cell.length_b   1.000
_cell.length_c   1.000
_cell.angle_alpha   90.00
_cell.angle_beta   90.00
_cell.angle_gamma   90.00
#
_symmetry.space_group_name_H-M   'P 1'
#
loop_
_entity.id
_entity.type
_entity.pdbx_description
1 polymer ?
#
loop_
_entity_poly.entity_id
_entity_poly.type
_entity_poly.pdbx_seq_one_letter_code
_entity_poly.pdbx_strand_id
1 'polypeptide(L)' 'KALGPNHTSTLRTVDNLGVLYASQGKLDEAEQMHIRALAGKEKALGPNH' A
#
# COMPACT_ATOMS: atom_id res chain seq x y z
N LYS A 1 -5.77 10.01 18.22
CA LYS A 1 -6.42 8.97 17.39
C LYS A 1 -5.47 8.62 16.24
N ALA A 2 -4.94 7.41 16.18
CA ALA A 2 -4.07 6.97 15.09
C ALA A 2 -4.92 6.52 13.89
N LEU A 3 -4.40 6.69 12.66
CA LEU A 3 -5.05 6.19 11.45
C LEU A 3 -4.93 4.67 11.40
N GLY A 4 -6.03 3.99 11.10
CA GLY A 4 -6.06 2.53 11.03
C GLY A 4 -5.28 1.96 9.84
N PRO A 5 -5.04 0.64 9.82
CA PRO A 5 -4.26 -0.03 8.76
C PRO A 5 -4.91 0.06 7.36
N ASN A 6 -6.24 0.19 7.27
CA ASN A 6 -6.97 0.33 6.01
C ASN A 6 -7.30 1.80 5.67
N HIS A 7 -6.81 2.75 6.46
CA HIS A 7 -7.02 4.15 6.15
C HIS A 7 -6.21 4.53 4.91
N THR A 8 -6.81 5.24 3.97
CA THR A 8 -6.20 5.58 2.66
C THR A 8 -4.81 6.22 2.81
N SER A 9 -4.61 7.09 3.81
CA SER A 9 -3.29 7.69 4.08
C SER A 9 -2.25 6.67 4.53
N THR A 10 -2.62 5.68 5.33
CA THR A 10 -1.73 4.58 5.75
C THR A 10 -1.34 3.73 4.55
N LEU A 11 -2.31 3.40 3.70
CA LEU A 11 -2.09 2.62 2.48
C LEU A 11 -1.20 3.35 1.47
N ARG A 12 -1.33 4.68 1.36
CA ARG A 12 -0.42 5.50 0.56
C ARG A 12 1.02 5.44 1.07
N THR A 13 1.22 5.42 2.38
CA THR A 13 2.57 5.25 2.94
C THR A 13 3.14 3.87 2.60
N VAL A 14 2.33 2.81 2.64
CA VAL A 14 2.75 1.47 2.21
C VAL A 14 3.14 1.46 0.73
N ASP A 15 2.34 2.09 -0.14
CA ASP A 15 2.63 2.22 -1.58
C ASP A 15 3.97 2.94 -1.83
N ASN A 16 4.24 4.00 -1.08
CA ASN A 16 5.51 4.74 -1.16
C ASN A 16 6.71 3.92 -0.69
N LEU A 17 6.53 2.96 0.24
CA LEU A 17 7.59 2.01 0.58
C LEU A 17 7.91 1.07 -0.59
N GLY A 18 6.89 0.72 -1.39
CA GLY A 18 7.10 -0.03 -2.63
C GLY A 18 8.01 0.72 -3.60
N VAL A 19 7.71 2.01 -3.83
CA VAL A 19 8.55 2.89 -4.67
C VAL A 19 9.97 3.01 -4.11
N LEU A 20 10.11 3.14 -2.79
CA LEU A 20 11.42 3.22 -2.14
C LEU A 20 12.23 1.92 -2.36
N TYR A 21 11.62 0.76 -2.20
CA TYR A 21 12.29 -0.52 -2.44
C TYR A 21 12.66 -0.72 -3.91
N ALA A 22 11.77 -0.33 -4.83
CA ALA A 22 12.08 -0.35 -6.26
C ALA A 22 13.31 0.51 -6.59
N SER A 23 13.43 1.69 -5.98
CA SER A 23 14.60 2.56 -6.15
C SER A 23 15.91 1.97 -5.61
N GLN A 24 15.81 1.02 -4.68
CA GLN A 24 16.95 0.26 -4.13
C GLN A 24 17.26 -1.02 -4.93
N GLY A 25 16.52 -1.32 -6.00
CA GLY A 25 16.62 -2.57 -6.75
C GLY A 25 15.99 -3.79 -6.04
N LYS A 26 15.25 -3.56 -4.96
CA LYS A 26 14.58 -4.58 -4.14
C LYS A 26 13.18 -4.83 -4.66
N LEU A 27 13.09 -5.55 -5.79
CA LEU A 27 11.84 -5.70 -6.53
C LEU A 27 10.81 -6.57 -5.78
N ASP A 28 11.25 -7.62 -5.09
CA ASP A 28 10.36 -8.51 -4.34
C ASP A 28 9.68 -7.77 -3.18
N GLU A 29 10.44 -6.99 -2.41
CA GLU A 29 9.89 -6.17 -1.33
C GLU A 29 9.00 -5.04 -1.87
N ALA A 30 9.33 -4.48 -3.03
CA ALA A 30 8.52 -3.46 -3.69
C ALA A 30 7.14 -4.01 -4.08
N GLU A 31 7.12 -5.17 -4.73
CA GLU A 31 5.90 -5.86 -5.13
C GLU A 31 5.00 -6.15 -3.92
N GLN A 32 5.57 -6.67 -2.83
CA GLN A 32 4.83 -6.95 -1.60
C GLN A 32 4.15 -5.70 -1.02
N MET A 33 4.82 -4.55 -1.05
CA MET A 33 4.23 -3.30 -0.58
C MET A 33 3.09 -2.83 -1.48
N HIS A 34 3.25 -2.90 -2.81
CA HIS A 34 2.20 -2.52 -3.75
C HIS A 34 0.97 -3.43 -3.65
N ILE A 35 1.16 -4.76 -3.54
CA ILE A 35 0.05 -5.72 -3.36
C ILE A 35 -0.70 -5.42 -2.07
N ARG A 36 0.00 -5.17 -0.96
CA ARG A 36 -0.63 -4.82 0.32
C ARG A 36 -1.42 -3.52 0.23
N ALA A 37 -0.86 -2.49 -0.41
CA ALA A 37 -1.53 -1.22 -0.60
C ALA A 37 -2.78 -1.36 -1.49
N LEU A 38 -2.70 -2.15 -2.56
CA LEU A 38 -3.81 -2.44 -3.47
C LEU A 38 -4.95 -3.15 -2.76
N ALA A 39 -4.67 -4.27 -2.09
CA ALA A 39 -5.69 -5.03 -1.35
C ALA A 39 -6.38 -4.17 -0.27
N GLY A 40 -5.62 -3.30 0.39
CA GLY A 40 -6.19 -2.35 1.34
C GLY A 40 -7.07 -1.29 0.69
N LYS A 41 -6.68 -0.76 -0.47
CA LYS A 41 -7.46 0.23 -1.23
C LYS A 41 -8.77 -0.41 -1.71
N GLU A 42 -8.73 -1.60 -2.30
CA GLU A 42 -9.93 -2.35 -2.72
C GLU A 42 -10.89 -2.57 -1.55
N LYS A 43 -10.37 -2.97 -0.39
CA LYS A 43 -11.18 -3.14 0.83
C LYS A 43 -11.78 -1.83 1.34
N ALA A 44 -11.04 -0.72 1.24
CA ALA A 44 -11.49 0.58 1.70
C ALA A 44 -12.54 1.21 0.77
N LEU A 45 -12.43 0.97 -0.54
CA LEU A 45 -13.37 1.46 -1.56
C LEU A 45 -14.64 0.60 -1.64
N GLY A 46 -14.54 -0.68 -1.30
CA GLY A 46 -15.66 -1.61 -1.33
C GLY A 46 -16.01 -2.07 -2.76
N PRO A 47 -16.94 -3.03 -2.90
CA PRO A 47 -17.24 -3.69 -4.17
C PRO A 47 -17.98 -2.83 -5.21
N ASN A 48 -18.31 -1.58 -4.89
CA ASN A 48 -19.11 -0.67 -5.74
C ASN A 48 -18.32 0.56 -6.22
N HIS A 49 -16.99 0.49 -6.24
CA HIS A 49 -16.17 1.55 -6.80
C HIS A 49 -16.01 1.42 -8.33
#